data_AF-A0A2S1XUA5-F1
#
_entry.id   AF-A0A2S1XUA5-F1
#
_cell.length_a   1.000
_cell.length_b   1.000
_cell.length_c   1.000
_cell.angle_alpha   90.00
_cell.angle_beta   90.00
_cell.angle_gamma   90.00
#
_symmetry.space_group_name_H-M   'P 1'
#
loop_
_entity.id
_entity.type
_entity.pdbx_description
1 polymer ?
#
loop_
_entity_poly.entity_id
_entity_poly.type
_entity_poly.pdbx_seq_one_letter_code
_entity_poly.pdbx_strand_id
1 'polypeptide(L)'
;MASRAERSDPGLWEKVKASIQHGDKGGEPGQWSARKAQMAVQEYKRRGGGYEGPKSAGISLKQWTEEEWGTRSGKPSAETGERYLPRQAREHLSKADYQRTSDKKRADTRKGKQFSEQPDDVARKTAPFRHHTDGEWTRAALYEKAKQRNLPGRSRMSKEELRKALS
;
A
#
# COMPACT_ATOMS: atom_id res chain seq x y z
N MET A 1 -0.76 6.87 -20.18
CA MET A 1 -1.74 6.97 -19.08
C MET A 1 -2.34 5.60 -18.87
N ALA A 2 -2.16 4.99 -17.69
CA ALA A 2 -2.86 3.74 -17.37
C ALA A 2 -4.35 4.07 -17.20
N SER A 3 -5.18 3.68 -18.16
CA SER A 3 -6.62 3.83 -18.06
C SER A 3 -7.14 2.93 -16.93
N ARG A 4 -7.71 3.56 -15.92
CA ARG A 4 -8.39 2.89 -14.81
C ARG A 4 -9.84 2.69 -15.23
N ALA A 5 -10.42 1.53 -14.94
CA ALA A 5 -11.83 1.31 -15.19
C ALA A 5 -12.65 2.35 -14.39
N GLU A 6 -13.50 3.09 -15.10
CA GLU A 6 -14.39 4.09 -14.53
C GLU A 6 -15.65 3.43 -13.99
N ARG A 7 -16.35 4.08 -13.06
CA ARG A 7 -17.62 3.56 -12.54
C ARG A 7 -18.74 4.00 -13.47
N SER A 8 -19.57 3.07 -13.91
CA SER A 8 -20.70 3.38 -14.79
C SER A 8 -21.76 4.28 -14.12
N ASP A 9 -21.88 4.22 -12.79
CA ASP A 9 -22.74 5.11 -12.01
C ASP A 9 -22.01 5.68 -10.78
N PRO A 10 -21.36 6.85 -10.92
CA PRO A 10 -20.69 7.53 -9.81
C PRO A 10 -21.66 7.94 -8.69
N GLY A 11 -22.92 8.28 -9.02
CA GLY A 11 -23.91 8.72 -8.04
C GLY A 11 -24.38 7.60 -7.13
N LEU A 12 -24.62 6.41 -7.70
CA LEU A 12 -24.89 5.19 -6.94
C LEU A 12 -23.70 4.82 -6.05
N TRP A 13 -22.48 4.95 -6.56
CA TRP A 13 -21.27 4.68 -5.79
C TRP A 13 -21.17 5.56 -4.53
N GLU A 14 -21.36 6.88 -4.65
CA GLU A 14 -21.29 7.76 -3.48
C GLU A 14 -22.38 7.46 -2.44
N LYS A 15 -23.60 7.11 -2.88
CA LYS A 15 -24.68 6.67 -1.97
C LYS A 15 -24.30 5.39 -1.21
N VAL A 16 -23.76 4.39 -1.91
CA VAL A 16 -23.32 3.13 -1.30
C VAL A 16 -22.17 3.36 -0.33
N LYS A 17 -21.18 4.15 -0.75
CA LYS A 17 -20.01 4.50 0.06
C LYS A 17 -20.41 5.21 1.35
N ALA A 18 -21.29 6.22 1.28
CA ALA A 18 -21.79 6.93 2.46
C ALA A 18 -22.53 5.98 3.40
N SER A 19 -23.47 5.18 2.88
CA SER A 19 -24.23 4.21 3.69
C SER A 19 -23.33 3.22 4.45
N ILE A 20 -22.31 2.69 3.80
CA ILE A 20 -21.38 1.74 4.44
C ILE A 20 -20.41 2.45 5.39
N GLN A 21 -19.98 3.65 5.06
CA GLN A 21 -19.13 4.45 5.94
C GLN A 21 -19.83 4.74 7.27
N HIS A 22 -21.12 5.08 7.25
CA HIS A 22 -21.92 5.32 8.45
C HIS A 22 -22.21 4.07 9.29
N GLY A 23 -22.20 2.88 8.68
CA GLY A 23 -22.42 1.62 9.41
C GLY A 23 -21.28 1.26 10.36
N ASP A 24 -21.58 0.40 11.33
CA ASP A 24 -20.64 -0.20 12.29
C ASP A 24 -19.96 -1.48 11.77
N LYS A 25 -20.36 -1.95 10.58
CA LYS A 25 -19.80 -3.15 9.96
C LYS A 25 -18.50 -2.84 9.22
N GLY A 26 -17.47 -3.62 9.53
CA GLY A 26 -16.16 -3.51 8.89
C GLY A 26 -15.27 -2.42 9.46
N GLY A 27 -15.60 -1.84 10.61
CA GLY A 27 -14.84 -0.79 11.29
C GLY A 27 -15.79 0.20 11.97
N GLU A 28 -15.23 1.13 12.74
CA GLU A 28 -16.04 2.11 13.46
C GLU A 28 -16.91 2.97 12.52
N PRO A 29 -18.13 3.37 12.95
CA PRO A 29 -18.97 4.31 12.22
C PRO A 29 -18.22 5.58 11.80
N GLY A 30 -18.45 6.04 10.58
CA GLY A 30 -17.79 7.21 9.99
C GLY A 30 -16.39 6.94 9.42
N GLN A 31 -15.74 5.84 9.77
CA GLN A 31 -14.41 5.49 9.25
C GLN A 31 -14.49 4.75 7.91
N TRP A 32 -13.45 4.93 7.08
CA TRP A 32 -13.26 4.17 5.84
C TRP A 32 -12.18 3.12 6.03
N SER A 33 -12.55 1.85 5.94
CA SER A 33 -11.64 0.71 6.11
C SER A 33 -11.56 -0.14 4.83
N ALA A 34 -10.56 -1.02 4.74
CA ALA A 34 -10.46 -1.99 3.66
C ALA A 34 -11.69 -2.91 3.59
N ARG A 35 -12.24 -3.34 4.74
CA ARG A 35 -13.43 -4.18 4.79
C ARG A 35 -14.68 -3.43 4.31
N LYS A 36 -14.84 -2.16 4.69
CA LYS A 36 -15.90 -1.29 4.19
C LYS A 36 -15.77 -1.07 2.69
N ALA A 37 -14.55 -0.88 2.17
CA ALA A 37 -14.31 -0.78 0.75
C ALA A 37 -14.71 -2.06 -0.01
N GLN A 38 -14.39 -3.25 0.53
CA GLN A 38 -14.84 -4.53 -0.04
C GLN A 38 -16.36 -4.64 -0.08
N MET A 39 -17.03 -4.31 1.04
CA MET A 39 -18.49 -4.32 1.11
C MET A 39 -19.11 -3.31 0.14
N ALA A 40 -18.52 -2.12 -0.03
CA ALA A 40 -19.02 -1.12 -0.94
C ALA A 40 -18.93 -1.56 -2.40
N VAL A 41 -17.86 -2.24 -2.78
CA VAL A 41 -17.76 -2.83 -4.13
C VAL A 41 -18.83 -3.90 -4.34
N GLN A 42 -19.08 -4.77 -3.36
CA GLN A 42 -20.11 -5.81 -3.45
C GLN A 42 -21.51 -5.19 -3.55
N GLU A 43 -21.82 -4.23 -2.69
CA GLU A 43 -23.11 -3.55 -2.65
C GLU A 43 -23.37 -2.69 -3.90
N TYR A 44 -22.35 -1.99 -4.39
CA TYR A 44 -22.42 -1.23 -5.64
C TYR A 44 -22.81 -2.14 -6.81
N LYS A 45 -22.13 -3.29 -6.95
CA LYS A 45 -22.46 -4.29 -7.98
C LYS A 45 -23.86 -4.87 -7.78
N ARG A 46 -24.25 -5.18 -6.54
CA ARG A 46 -25.58 -5.70 -6.21
C ARG A 46 -26.70 -4.73 -6.61
N ARG A 47 -26.45 -3.43 -6.52
CA ARG A 47 -27.38 -2.37 -6.94
C ARG A 47 -27.31 -2.01 -8.43
N GLY A 48 -26.63 -2.81 -9.25
CA GLY A 48 -26.51 -2.60 -10.70
C GLY A 48 -25.32 -1.74 -11.13
N GLY A 49 -24.45 -1.36 -10.20
CA GLY A 49 -23.23 -0.61 -10.50
C GLY A 49 -22.19 -1.43 -11.27
N GLY A 50 -21.72 -0.89 -12.39
CA GLY A 50 -20.71 -1.49 -13.26
C GLY A 50 -19.41 -0.70 -13.31
N TYR A 51 -18.46 -1.23 -14.08
CA TYR A 51 -17.20 -0.57 -14.39
C TYR A 51 -16.97 -0.60 -15.90
N GLU A 52 -16.57 0.54 -16.46
CA GLU A 52 -16.35 0.75 -17.89
C GLU A 52 -14.87 1.03 -18.20
N GLY A 53 -14.45 0.64 -19.39
CA GLY A 53 -13.07 0.81 -19.84
C GLY A 53 -12.16 -0.37 -19.48
N PRO A 54 -10.92 -0.34 -20.01
CA PRO A 54 -9.97 -1.42 -19.81
C PRO A 54 -9.60 -1.55 -18.34
N LYS A 55 -9.50 -2.78 -17.85
CA LYS A 55 -8.91 -3.03 -16.54
C LYS A 55 -7.45 -2.59 -16.60
N SER A 56 -7.06 -1.66 -15.74
CA SER A 56 -5.64 -1.39 -15.52
C SER A 56 -4.96 -2.70 -15.16
N ALA A 57 -3.88 -3.07 -15.85
CA ALA A 57 -3.04 -4.19 -15.47
C ALA A 57 -2.45 -3.88 -14.08
N GLY A 58 -3.13 -4.35 -13.03
CA GLY A 58 -2.87 -4.01 -11.64
C GLY A 58 -1.61 -4.69 -11.13
N ILE A 59 -0.45 -4.27 -11.61
CA ILE A 59 0.85 -4.80 -11.18
C ILE A 59 1.05 -4.55 -9.67
N SER A 60 0.62 -3.40 -9.14
CA SER A 60 0.76 -3.04 -7.73
C SER A 60 -0.04 -3.93 -6.78
N LEU A 61 -1.32 -4.20 -7.08
CA LEU A 61 -2.15 -5.06 -6.22
C LEU A 61 -1.68 -6.51 -6.27
N LYS A 62 -1.27 -6.98 -7.46
CA LYS A 62 -0.69 -8.32 -7.62
C LYS A 62 0.58 -8.45 -6.79
N GLN A 63 1.51 -7.50 -6.92
CA GLN A 63 2.74 -7.45 -6.11
C GLN A 63 2.43 -7.41 -4.61
N TRP A 64 1.48 -6.56 -4.19
CA TRP A 64 1.09 -6.46 -2.79
C TRP A 64 0.52 -7.77 -2.24
N THR A 65 -0.20 -8.53 -3.07
CA THR A 65 -0.80 -9.83 -2.71
C THR A 65 0.23 -10.96 -2.67
N GLU A 66 1.25 -10.91 -3.53
CA GLU A 66 2.35 -11.89 -3.58
C GLU A 66 3.38 -11.66 -2.46
N GLU A 67 3.42 -10.45 -1.89
CA GLU A 67 4.35 -10.10 -0.83
C GLU A 67 4.03 -10.83 0.49
N GLU A 68 5.08 -11.28 1.19
CA GLU A 68 4.96 -12.04 2.44
C GLU A 68 4.84 -11.11 3.65
N TRP A 69 3.63 -10.57 3.83
CA TRP A 69 3.29 -9.75 4.98
C TRP A 69 3.23 -10.56 6.28
N GLY A 70 3.71 -9.95 7.38
CA GLY A 70 3.84 -10.67 8.65
C GLY A 70 4.67 -9.92 9.69
N THR A 71 4.92 -10.61 10.80
CA THR A 71 5.81 -10.19 11.88
C THR A 71 7.09 -11.02 11.86
N ARG A 72 8.12 -10.60 12.59
CA ARG A 72 9.39 -11.32 12.69
C ARG A 72 9.25 -12.63 13.46
N SER A 73 8.36 -12.68 14.45
CA SER A 73 8.07 -13.91 15.20
C SER A 73 7.10 -14.86 14.50
N GLY A 74 6.47 -14.45 13.40
CA GLY A 74 5.40 -15.20 12.73
C GLY A 74 4.06 -15.18 13.48
N LYS A 75 4.01 -14.59 14.68
CA LYS A 75 2.79 -14.48 15.48
C LYS A 75 1.94 -13.27 15.07
N PRO A 76 0.62 -13.29 15.32
CA PRO A 76 -0.24 -12.16 15.02
C PRO A 76 0.26 -10.84 15.63
N SER A 77 0.27 -9.80 14.80
CA SER A 77 0.70 -8.45 15.19
C SER A 77 -0.20 -7.82 16.25
N ALA A 78 -1.47 -8.22 16.29
CA ALA A 78 -2.44 -7.81 17.30
C ALA A 78 -2.11 -8.37 18.69
N GLU A 79 -1.56 -9.59 18.76
CA GLU A 79 -1.20 -10.25 20.02
C GLU A 79 0.15 -9.77 20.55
N THR A 80 1.16 -9.70 19.68
CA THR A 80 2.55 -9.40 20.07
C THR A 80 2.87 -7.92 20.10
N GLY A 81 2.03 -7.10 19.48
CA GLY A 81 2.31 -5.69 19.22
C GLY A 81 3.45 -5.46 18.20
N GLU A 82 4.04 -6.51 17.64
CA GLU A 82 5.12 -6.40 16.65
C GLU A 82 4.69 -5.65 15.39
N ARG A 83 5.63 -5.01 14.71
CA ARG A 83 5.32 -4.29 13.47
C ARG A 83 5.00 -5.28 12.33
N TYR A 84 3.83 -5.12 11.72
CA TYR A 84 3.42 -5.87 10.53
C TYR A 84 4.03 -5.21 9.29
N LEU A 85 4.93 -5.92 8.61
CA LEU A 85 5.73 -5.42 7.49
C LEU A 85 5.86 -6.48 6.40
N PRO A 86 6.14 -6.09 5.15
CA PRO A 86 6.50 -7.03 4.09
C PRO A 86 7.84 -7.70 4.40
N ARG A 87 8.10 -8.92 3.88
CA ARG A 87 9.28 -9.71 4.27
C ARG A 87 10.57 -8.96 3.99
N GLN A 88 10.69 -8.38 2.79
CA GLN A 88 11.89 -7.64 2.39
C GLN A 88 12.19 -6.46 3.33
N ALA A 89 11.15 -5.76 3.81
CA ALA A 89 11.33 -4.72 4.81
C ALA A 89 11.84 -5.28 6.15
N ARG A 90 11.32 -6.44 6.60
CA ARG A 90 11.77 -7.06 7.86
C ARG A 90 13.24 -7.47 7.79
N GLU A 91 13.68 -7.99 6.66
CA GLU A 91 15.06 -8.43 6.42
C GLU A 91 16.03 -7.25 6.28
N HIS A 92 15.59 -6.14 5.70
CA HIS A 92 16.40 -4.93 5.57
C HIS A 92 16.61 -4.19 6.89
N LEU A 93 15.76 -4.41 7.90
CA LEU A 93 15.90 -3.78 9.21
C LEU A 93 16.90 -4.51 10.09
N SER A 94 17.75 -3.75 10.77
CA SER A 94 18.53 -4.29 11.89
C SER A 94 17.60 -4.78 13.01
N LYS A 95 18.11 -5.67 13.88
CA LYS A 95 17.37 -6.12 15.07
C LYS A 95 16.93 -4.94 15.95
N ALA A 96 17.81 -3.95 16.11
CA ALA A 96 17.53 -2.73 16.87
C ALA A 96 16.43 -1.88 16.22
N ASP A 97 16.45 -1.71 14.89
CA ASP A 97 15.42 -0.95 14.17
C ASP A 97 14.04 -1.61 14.29
N TYR A 98 13.97 -2.93 14.06
CA TYR A 98 12.72 -3.68 14.16
C TYR A 98 12.14 -3.66 15.58
N GLN A 99 13.01 -3.75 16.59
CA GLN A 99 12.61 -3.65 17.99
C GLN A 99 12.05 -2.27 18.30
N ARG A 100 12.79 -1.20 17.97
CA ARG A 100 12.39 0.19 18.23
C ARG A 100 11.07 0.55 17.55
N THR A 101 10.86 0.13 16.30
CA THR A 101 9.59 0.37 15.62
C THR A 101 8.45 -0.45 16.25
N SER A 102 8.69 -1.69 16.68
CA SER A 102 7.68 -2.49 17.37
C SER A 102 7.34 -1.93 18.76
N ASP A 103 8.32 -1.41 19.50
CA ASP A 103 8.11 -0.78 20.80
C ASP A 103 7.33 0.53 20.69
N LYS A 104 7.61 1.34 19.66
CA LYS A 104 6.77 2.50 19.34
C LYS A 104 5.32 2.09 19.09
N LYS A 105 5.11 1.02 18.30
CA LYS A 105 3.75 0.49 18.06
C LYS A 105 3.07 0.09 19.36
N ARG A 106 3.72 -0.72 20.19
CA ARG A 106 3.20 -1.14 21.50
C ARG A 106 2.84 0.07 22.38
N ALA A 107 3.70 1.07 22.45
CA ALA A 107 3.48 2.28 23.23
C ALA A 107 2.27 3.09 22.72
N ASP A 108 2.15 3.28 21.41
CA ASP A 108 1.03 3.99 20.80
C ASP A 108 -0.30 3.21 20.98
N THR A 109 -0.27 1.88 20.82
CA THR A 109 -1.44 1.02 21.07
C THR A 109 -1.90 1.08 22.53
N ARG A 110 -0.98 1.06 23.50
CA ARG A 110 -1.33 1.25 24.93
C ARG A 110 -1.97 2.61 25.22
N LYS A 111 -1.68 3.62 24.40
CA LYS A 111 -2.31 4.95 24.47
C LYS A 111 -3.67 5.01 23.73
N GLY A 112 -4.20 3.88 23.29
CA GLY A 112 -5.46 3.80 22.56
C GLY A 112 -5.39 4.34 21.13
N LYS A 113 -4.19 4.55 20.57
CA LYS A 113 -4.08 5.05 19.19
C LYS A 113 -4.39 3.93 18.19
N GLN A 114 -5.33 4.19 17.30
CA GLN A 114 -5.65 3.31 16.17
C GLN A 114 -4.46 3.15 15.21
N PHE A 115 -3.69 4.22 15.01
CA PHE A 115 -2.53 4.23 14.12
C PHE A 115 -1.25 4.59 14.87
N SER A 116 -0.16 3.91 14.54
CA SER A 116 1.18 4.20 15.07
C SER A 116 2.14 4.36 13.91
N GLU A 117 2.68 5.57 13.78
CA GLU A 117 3.73 5.88 12.81
C GLU A 117 5.03 5.11 13.14
N GLN A 118 5.87 4.90 12.13
CA GLN A 118 7.21 4.37 12.36
C GLN A 118 8.15 5.53 12.72
N PRO A 119 9.22 5.31 13.52
CA PRO A 119 10.28 6.30 13.65
C PRO A 119 10.82 6.68 12.27
N ASP A 120 11.08 7.97 12.01
CA ASP A 120 11.32 8.49 10.65
C ASP A 120 12.47 7.80 9.92
N ASP A 121 13.54 7.47 10.63
CA ASP A 121 14.70 6.77 10.08
C ASP A 121 14.38 5.32 9.71
N VAL A 122 13.57 4.62 10.51
CA VAL A 122 13.05 3.28 10.18
C VAL A 122 12.02 3.35 9.05
N ALA A 123 11.18 4.39 9.03
CA ALA A 123 10.23 4.64 7.96
C ALA A 123 10.95 4.78 6.62
N ARG A 124 12.03 5.58 6.55
CA ARG A 124 12.86 5.73 5.35
C ARG A 124 13.47 4.41 4.87
N LYS A 125 13.96 3.57 5.78
CA LYS A 125 14.50 2.24 5.46
C LYS A 125 13.44 1.28 4.90
N THR A 126 12.20 1.35 5.41
CA THR A 126 11.12 0.45 5.00
C THR A 126 10.28 0.95 3.82
N ALA A 127 10.32 2.26 3.51
CA ALA A 127 9.50 2.87 2.48
C ALA A 127 9.64 2.20 1.10
N PRO A 128 10.85 1.88 0.59
CA PRO A 128 10.99 1.25 -0.73
C PRO A 128 10.26 -0.08 -0.88
N PHE A 129 10.04 -0.80 0.22
CA PHE A 129 9.42 -2.12 0.25
C PHE A 129 7.91 -2.08 0.53
N ARG A 130 7.36 -0.92 0.91
CA ARG A 130 5.94 -0.76 1.29
C ARG A 130 5.12 -0.02 0.24
N HIS A 131 5.77 0.67 -0.69
CA HIS A 131 5.12 1.44 -1.74
C HIS A 131 5.28 0.73 -3.08
N HIS A 132 4.28 -0.06 -3.47
CA HIS A 132 4.16 -0.56 -4.83
C HIS A 132 3.38 0.49 -5.64
N THR A 133 4.08 1.41 -6.29
CA THR A 133 3.45 2.32 -7.25
C THR A 133 2.91 1.51 -8.44
N ASP A 134 1.71 1.84 -8.90
CA ASP A 134 0.90 1.17 -9.94
C ASP A 134 1.66 0.85 -11.25
N GLY A 135 2.51 -0.18 -11.23
CA GLY A 135 3.30 -0.60 -12.39
C GLY A 135 4.44 0.35 -12.79
N GLU A 136 4.68 1.42 -12.02
CA GLU A 136 5.77 2.36 -12.31
C GLU A 136 6.91 2.15 -11.33
N TRP A 137 8.06 1.71 -11.83
CA TRP A 137 9.31 1.73 -11.06
C TRP A 137 9.55 3.15 -10.52
N THR A 138 9.88 3.29 -9.24
CA THR A 138 10.23 4.60 -8.67
C THR A 138 11.42 5.19 -9.43
N ARG A 139 11.56 6.52 -9.48
CA ARG A 139 12.72 7.14 -10.14
C ARG A 139 14.04 6.58 -9.60
N ALA A 140 14.12 6.32 -8.30
CA ALA A 140 15.28 5.71 -7.65
C ALA A 140 15.54 4.27 -8.14
N ALA A 141 14.51 3.44 -8.23
CA ALA A 141 14.65 2.07 -8.74
C ALA A 141 15.04 2.05 -10.22
N LEU A 142 14.47 2.96 -11.03
CA LEU A 142 14.88 3.17 -12.42
C LEU A 142 16.32 3.67 -12.51
N TYR A 143 16.73 4.58 -11.62
CA TYR A 143 18.09 5.09 -11.58
C TYR A 143 19.11 4.00 -11.23
N GLU A 144 18.84 3.16 -10.23
CA GLU A 144 19.74 2.04 -9.88
C GLU A 144 19.83 1.01 -11.00
N LYS A 145 18.71 0.70 -11.66
CA LYS A 145 18.70 -0.18 -12.84
C LYS A 145 19.48 0.45 -14.03
N ALA A 146 19.33 1.75 -14.25
CA ALA A 146 20.10 2.50 -15.23
C ALA A 146 21.59 2.54 -14.90
N LYS A 147 21.95 2.61 -13.61
CA LYS A 147 23.33 2.51 -13.14
C LYS A 147 23.92 1.13 -13.41
N GLN A 148 23.18 0.05 -13.13
CA GLN A 148 23.61 -1.33 -13.43
C GLN A 148 23.84 -1.56 -14.92
N ARG A 149 23.04 -0.93 -15.79
CA ARG A 149 23.20 -0.98 -17.26
C ARG A 149 24.16 0.05 -17.82
N ASN A 150 24.88 0.80 -16.97
CA ASN A 150 25.78 1.88 -17.38
C ASN A 150 25.14 2.91 -18.32
N LEU A 151 23.85 3.22 -18.13
CA LEU A 151 23.11 4.17 -18.96
C LEU A 151 23.73 5.58 -18.82
N PRO A 152 24.22 6.19 -19.91
CA PRO A 152 24.74 7.56 -19.88
C PRO A 152 23.60 8.56 -19.68
N GLY A 153 23.89 9.70 -19.03
CA GLY A 153 22.89 10.74 -18.78
C GLY A 153 21.82 10.41 -17.73
N ARG A 154 21.82 9.20 -17.15
CA ARG A 154 20.83 8.72 -16.15
C ARG A 154 20.57 9.66 -14.97
N SER A 155 21.55 10.46 -14.55
CA SER A 155 21.41 11.41 -13.44
C SER A 155 20.54 12.61 -13.78
N ARG A 156 20.50 13.00 -15.06
CA ARG A 156 19.70 14.12 -15.57
C ARG A 156 18.29 13.70 -16.03
N MET A 157 18.05 12.40 -16.17
CA MET A 157 16.78 11.87 -16.65
C MET A 157 15.67 11.94 -15.58
N SER A 158 14.46 12.28 -16.03
CA SER A 158 13.21 12.19 -15.28
C SER A 158 12.82 10.72 -15.05
N LYS A 159 11.78 10.48 -14.25
CA LYS A 159 11.24 9.13 -14.05
C LYS A 159 10.75 8.52 -15.37
N GLU A 160 10.04 9.31 -16.18
CA GLU A 160 9.54 8.85 -17.49
C GLU A 160 10.68 8.56 -18.46
N GLU A 161 11.71 9.41 -18.48
CA GLU A 161 12.87 9.24 -19.36
C GLU A 161 13.68 8.01 -18.99
N LEU A 162 13.95 7.78 -17.70
CA LEU A 162 14.62 6.56 -17.24
C LEU A 162 13.79 5.30 -17.57
N ARG A 163 12.46 5.37 -17.44
CA ARG A 163 11.58 4.25 -17.79
C ARG A 163 11.66 3.93 -19.28
N LYS A 164 11.60 4.96 -20.14
CA LYS A 164 11.69 4.83 -21.59
C LYS A 164 13.07 4.31 -22.03
N ALA A 165 14.13 4.75 -21.38
CA ALA A 165 15.49 4.31 -21.68
C ALA A 165 15.80 2.88 -21.20
N LEU A 166 14.95 2.33 -20.32
CA LEU A 166 15.12 0.99 -19.73
C LEU A 166 14.14 -0.07 -20.26
N SER A 167 13.14 0.33 -21.05
CA SER A 167 12.26 -0.62 -21.78
C SER A 167 13.02 -1.26 -22.92
#